data_AF-A0A2W5TH60-F1
#
_entry.id   AF-A0A2W5TH60-F1
#
_cell.length_a   1.000
_cell.length_b   1.000
_cell.length_c   1.000
_cell.angle_alpha   90.00
_cell.angle_beta   90.00
_cell.angle_gamma   90.00
#
_symmetry.space_group_name_H-M   'P 1'
#
loop_
_entity.id
_entity.type
_entity.pdbx_description
1 polymer ?
#
loop_
_entity_poly.entity_id
_entity_poly.type
_entity_poly.pdbx_seq_one_letter_code
_entity_poly.pdbx_strand_id
1 'polypeptide(L)'
;MRGQLMRDALRWRWRLRDGREVRQGACIGTLDDGDACSADALCGSGHCVDGVCCNTSCEGACEACNVAGLEGRCAAVEGEPRGARAACAGEGTCASRCDGVRRDACAWPDDATSCAERQCVGGAVVGASRCDGAGACVAPAPLRCEAGCEAGECTGQVPVPSGCSTAGGPLALVLALWLARRQRRAA
;
A
#
# COMPACT_ATOMS: atom_id res chain seq x y z
N MET A 1 54.36 -26.84 -17.10
CA MET A 1 53.74 -26.23 -15.90
C MET A 1 52.95 -27.32 -15.19
N ARG A 2 53.58 -27.95 -14.19
CA ARG A 2 52.99 -29.04 -13.39
C ARG A 2 52.07 -28.41 -12.34
N GLY A 3 50.77 -28.37 -12.61
CA GLY A 3 49.77 -28.00 -11.62
C GLY A 3 49.64 -29.11 -10.58
N GLN A 4 50.17 -28.89 -9.39
CA GLN A 4 50.09 -29.82 -8.27
C GLN A 4 48.62 -30.02 -7.87
N LEU A 5 48.11 -31.21 -8.14
CA LEU A 5 46.87 -31.72 -7.59
C LEU A 5 47.09 -31.98 -6.10
N MET A 6 46.69 -31.02 -5.26
CA MET A 6 46.56 -31.23 -3.81
C MET A 6 45.44 -32.24 -3.58
N ARG A 7 45.80 -33.44 -3.13
CA ARG A 7 44.86 -34.52 -2.77
C ARG A 7 44.58 -34.43 -1.27
N ASP A 8 43.51 -33.73 -0.88
CA ASP A 8 42.97 -33.85 0.47
C ASP A 8 42.02 -35.05 0.53
N ALA A 9 42.42 -36.06 1.30
CA ALA A 9 41.91 -37.42 1.25
C ALA A 9 40.58 -37.68 2.01
N LEU A 10 39.67 -36.71 2.17
CA LEU A 10 38.50 -36.90 3.06
C LEU A 10 37.12 -36.43 2.56
N ARG A 11 36.92 -36.12 1.28
CA ARG A 11 35.56 -36.05 0.71
C ARG A 11 35.62 -36.04 -0.82
N TRP A 12 34.90 -36.97 -1.45
CA TRP A 12 34.72 -37.09 -2.91
C TRP A 12 33.95 -35.92 -3.54
N ARG A 13 34.35 -34.67 -3.24
CA ARG A 13 33.73 -33.45 -3.74
C ARG A 13 34.75 -32.73 -4.61
N TRP A 14 34.64 -32.93 -5.92
CA TRP A 14 35.42 -32.18 -6.90
C TRP A 14 34.95 -30.72 -6.91
N ARG A 15 35.48 -29.88 -6.04
CA ARG A 15 35.36 -28.42 -6.20
C ARG A 15 36.46 -27.95 -7.15
N LEU A 16 36.07 -27.45 -8.32
CA LEU A 16 36.97 -26.64 -9.14
C LEU A 16 37.24 -25.31 -8.40
N ARG A 17 38.42 -24.73 -8.63
CA ARG A 17 38.88 -23.48 -7.98
C ARG A 17 37.92 -22.29 -8.21
N ASP A 18 37.02 -22.42 -9.19
CA ASP A 18 36.07 -21.40 -9.66
C ASP A 18 34.59 -21.73 -9.31
N GLY A 19 34.31 -22.73 -8.46
CA GLY A 19 32.94 -22.95 -7.93
C GLY A 19 31.94 -23.70 -8.83
N ARG A 20 32.31 -24.15 -10.03
CA ARG A 20 31.42 -24.88 -10.97
C ARG A 20 31.14 -26.34 -10.55
N GLU A 21 29.88 -26.78 -10.66
CA GLU A 21 29.47 -28.20 -10.52
C GLU A 21 29.46 -28.94 -11.86
N VAL A 22 29.90 -30.20 -11.86
CA VAL A 22 29.93 -31.06 -13.05
C VAL A 22 28.78 -32.06 -12.97
N ARG A 23 27.82 -31.97 -13.89
CA ARG A 23 26.78 -32.99 -14.11
C ARG A 23 27.03 -33.68 -15.47
N GLN A 24 27.25 -34.99 -15.44
CA GLN A 24 27.41 -35.87 -16.62
C GLN A 24 28.65 -35.62 -17.51
N GLY A 25 29.74 -35.07 -16.96
CA GLY A 25 31.02 -34.97 -17.69
C GLY A 25 31.13 -33.77 -18.63
N ALA A 26 30.14 -32.87 -18.64
CA ALA A 26 30.23 -31.55 -19.26
C ALA A 26 30.20 -30.46 -18.18
N CYS A 27 31.05 -29.45 -18.30
CA CYS A 27 30.89 -28.20 -17.58
C CYS A 27 29.70 -27.47 -18.22
N ILE A 28 28.49 -27.68 -17.70
CA ILE A 28 27.37 -26.80 -18.04
C ILE A 28 27.72 -25.48 -17.34
N GLY A 29 27.95 -24.43 -18.14
CA GLY A 29 28.12 -23.08 -17.61
C GLY A 29 26.89 -22.69 -16.78
N THR A 30 27.05 -21.76 -15.86
CA THR A 30 25.89 -21.15 -15.23
C THR A 30 25.06 -20.42 -16.29
N LEU A 31 23.75 -20.42 -16.11
CA LEU A 31 22.77 -19.70 -16.92
C LEU A 31 22.90 -18.18 -16.71
N ASP A 32 22.50 -17.43 -17.73
CA ASP A 32 22.50 -15.97 -17.72
C ASP A 32 21.22 -15.44 -17.06
N ASP A 33 21.22 -14.18 -16.63
CA ASP A 33 20.03 -13.54 -16.09
C ASP A 33 18.90 -13.53 -17.14
N GLY A 34 17.70 -13.97 -16.73
CA GLY A 34 16.52 -14.11 -17.59
C GLY A 34 16.26 -15.53 -18.08
N ASP A 35 17.24 -16.43 -17.98
CA ASP A 35 17.05 -17.84 -18.32
C ASP A 35 16.17 -18.57 -17.31
N ALA A 36 15.40 -19.55 -17.78
CA ALA A 36 14.58 -20.39 -16.91
C ALA A 36 15.45 -21.29 -16.03
N CYS A 37 15.15 -21.35 -14.73
CA CYS A 37 15.91 -22.10 -13.74
C CYS A 37 15.00 -22.88 -12.79
N SER A 38 15.57 -23.90 -12.15
CA SER A 38 14.90 -24.69 -11.10
C SER A 38 15.67 -24.73 -9.78
N ALA A 39 16.87 -24.14 -9.73
CA ALA A 39 17.72 -24.07 -8.56
C ALA A 39 18.71 -22.90 -8.67
N ASP A 40 19.03 -22.25 -7.55
CA ASP A 40 19.96 -21.12 -7.45
C ASP A 40 21.32 -21.39 -8.09
N ALA A 41 21.86 -22.60 -7.89
CA ALA A 41 23.17 -23.01 -8.40
C ALA A 41 23.26 -23.07 -9.94
N LEU A 42 22.12 -23.01 -10.64
CA LEU A 42 22.10 -22.96 -12.10
C LEU A 42 22.43 -21.54 -12.61
N CYS A 43 22.19 -20.50 -11.83
CA CYS A 43 22.31 -19.11 -12.28
C CYS A 43 23.70 -18.56 -12.00
N GLY A 44 24.24 -17.74 -12.91
CA GLY A 44 25.55 -17.09 -12.71
C GLY A 44 25.54 -16.14 -11.51
N SER A 45 24.38 -15.56 -11.23
CA SER A 45 24.10 -14.74 -10.05
C SER A 45 23.94 -15.54 -8.76
N GLY A 46 23.68 -16.85 -8.85
CA GLY A 46 23.31 -17.68 -7.71
C GLY A 46 21.88 -17.46 -7.20
N HIS A 47 20.99 -16.84 -7.99
CA HIS A 47 19.62 -16.55 -7.60
C HIS A 47 18.62 -17.05 -8.66
N CYS A 48 17.86 -18.08 -8.32
CA CYS A 48 16.77 -18.60 -9.11
C CYS A 48 15.44 -18.21 -8.46
N VAL A 49 14.86 -17.08 -8.91
CA VAL A 49 13.67 -16.50 -8.29
C VAL A 49 12.54 -16.48 -9.30
N ASP A 50 11.33 -16.85 -8.87
CA ASP A 50 10.14 -16.92 -9.72
C ASP A 50 10.31 -17.80 -10.99
N GLY A 51 11.23 -18.77 -10.92
CA GLY A 51 11.55 -19.70 -12.01
C GLY A 51 12.53 -19.18 -13.06
N VAL A 52 13.16 -18.03 -12.82
CA VAL A 52 14.14 -17.41 -13.73
C VAL A 52 15.41 -16.98 -12.99
N CYS A 53 16.54 -16.96 -13.69
CA CYS A 53 17.80 -16.50 -13.14
C CYS A 53 17.80 -14.99 -12.98
N CYS A 54 18.06 -14.52 -11.76
CA CYS A 54 17.86 -13.13 -11.37
C CYS A 54 19.16 -12.46 -11.00
N ASN A 55 19.28 -11.19 -11.33
CA ASN A 55 20.45 -10.39 -10.97
C ASN A 55 20.64 -10.27 -9.43
N THR A 56 19.57 -10.40 -8.63
CA THR A 56 19.61 -10.46 -7.16
C THR A 56 18.53 -11.43 -6.61
N SER A 57 18.46 -11.61 -5.29
CA SER A 57 17.50 -12.48 -4.60
C SER A 57 16.03 -11.98 -4.60
N CYS A 58 15.76 -10.78 -5.12
CA CYS A 58 14.44 -10.14 -5.12
C CYS A 58 13.68 -10.25 -3.76
N GLU A 59 14.30 -9.78 -2.68
CA GLU A 59 13.79 -9.91 -1.30
C GLU A 59 12.60 -9.00 -0.99
N GLY A 60 12.29 -8.04 -1.86
CA GLY A 60 11.12 -7.17 -1.70
C GLY A 60 9.81 -7.94 -1.83
N ALA A 61 8.81 -7.58 -1.00
CA ALA A 61 7.50 -8.21 -1.03
C ALA A 61 6.77 -8.04 -2.38
N CYS A 62 7.04 -6.93 -3.07
CA CYS A 62 6.44 -6.57 -4.34
C CYS A 62 7.45 -6.64 -5.50
N GLU A 63 8.46 -7.50 -5.37
CA GLU A 63 9.39 -7.80 -6.46
C GLU A 63 9.00 -9.09 -7.18
N ALA A 64 9.26 -9.11 -8.49
CA ALA A 64 9.32 -10.33 -9.25
C ALA A 64 10.44 -10.25 -10.29
N CYS A 65 10.94 -11.42 -10.66
CA CYS A 65 12.03 -11.53 -11.63
C CYS A 65 11.58 -12.03 -13.00
N ASN A 66 10.40 -12.64 -13.07
CA ASN A 66 9.77 -13.13 -14.29
C ASN A 66 8.78 -12.11 -14.88
N VAL A 67 9.05 -10.82 -14.70
CA VAL A 67 8.22 -9.74 -15.27
C VAL A 67 8.49 -9.66 -16.76
N ALA A 68 7.43 -9.74 -17.57
CA ALA A 68 7.55 -9.70 -19.02
C ALA A 68 8.29 -8.44 -19.51
N GLY A 69 9.37 -8.62 -20.28
CA GLY A 69 10.24 -7.54 -20.77
C GLY A 69 11.29 -7.05 -19.78
N LEU A 70 11.33 -7.62 -18.56
CA LEU A 70 12.31 -7.36 -17.52
C LEU A 70 12.83 -8.68 -16.91
N GLU A 71 12.73 -9.79 -17.64
CA GLU A 71 13.16 -11.09 -17.18
C GLU A 71 14.63 -11.05 -16.75
N GLY A 72 14.90 -11.57 -15.56
CA GLY A 72 16.23 -11.59 -14.96
C GLY A 72 16.60 -10.33 -14.17
N ARG A 73 15.74 -9.32 -14.13
CA ARG A 73 15.91 -8.14 -13.28
C ARG A 73 14.76 -8.02 -12.28
N CYS A 74 15.09 -7.96 -10.99
CA CYS A 74 14.07 -7.71 -9.95
C CYS A 74 13.35 -6.38 -10.18
N ALA A 75 12.07 -6.46 -10.54
CA ALA A 75 11.22 -5.33 -10.88
C ALA A 75 9.99 -5.27 -9.95
N ALA A 76 9.47 -4.07 -9.75
CA ALA A 76 8.22 -3.88 -9.02
C ALA A 76 7.05 -4.46 -9.82
N VAL A 77 6.12 -5.13 -9.13
CA VAL A 77 4.89 -5.67 -9.74
C VAL A 77 3.66 -4.89 -9.31
N GLU A 78 2.61 -4.97 -10.11
CA GLU A 78 1.28 -4.48 -9.75
C GLU A 78 0.39 -5.65 -9.32
N GLY A 79 -0.45 -5.44 -8.29
CA GLY A 79 -1.41 -6.42 -7.79
C GLY A 79 -0.89 -7.23 -6.60
N GLU A 80 -1.09 -8.54 -6.62
CA GLU A 80 -0.63 -9.43 -5.54
C GLU A 80 0.88 -9.72 -5.65
N PRO A 81 1.57 -9.88 -4.50
CA PRO A 81 2.92 -10.42 -4.44
C PRO A 81 3.08 -11.70 -5.27
N ARG A 82 4.22 -11.85 -5.96
CA ARG A 82 4.51 -13.03 -6.80
C ARG A 82 5.28 -14.10 -6.04
N GLY A 83 5.11 -15.34 -6.50
CA GLY A 83 5.84 -16.49 -5.98
C GLY A 83 5.39 -16.87 -4.56
N ALA A 84 6.36 -17.15 -3.69
CA ALA A 84 6.12 -17.57 -2.31
C ALA A 84 6.12 -16.41 -1.30
N ARG A 85 6.06 -15.16 -1.77
CA ARG A 85 6.10 -13.97 -0.92
C ARG A 85 4.81 -13.82 -0.12
N ALA A 86 4.93 -13.23 1.07
CA ALA A 86 3.78 -12.99 1.93
C ALA A 86 2.77 -12.08 1.21
N ALA A 87 1.48 -12.42 1.30
CA ALA A 87 0.42 -11.60 0.77
C ALA A 87 0.38 -10.22 1.44
N CYS A 88 -0.08 -9.22 0.70
CA CYS A 88 -0.30 -7.89 1.24
C CYS A 88 -1.40 -7.91 2.31
N ALA A 89 -1.27 -7.04 3.32
CA ALA A 89 -2.20 -6.99 4.44
C ALA A 89 -3.50 -6.22 4.10
N GLY A 90 -4.51 -6.40 4.95
CA GLY A 90 -5.80 -5.70 4.87
C GLY A 90 -6.87 -6.50 4.13
N GLU A 91 -8.11 -6.01 4.21
CA GLU A 91 -9.29 -6.66 3.63
C GLU A 91 -10.16 -5.66 2.88
N GLY A 92 -10.94 -6.16 1.91
CA GLY A 92 -11.87 -5.36 1.12
C GLY A 92 -11.18 -4.23 0.33
N THR A 93 -11.86 -3.09 0.21
CA THR A 93 -11.40 -1.93 -0.57
C THR A 93 -10.16 -1.27 0.00
N CYS A 94 -9.90 -1.39 1.31
CA CYS A 94 -8.72 -0.82 1.96
C CYS A 94 -7.54 -1.79 2.03
N ALA A 95 -7.62 -2.98 1.43
CA ALA A 95 -6.50 -3.92 1.38
C ALA A 95 -5.32 -3.32 0.61
N SER A 96 -4.10 -3.55 1.11
CA SER A 96 -2.88 -3.14 0.42
C SER A 96 -2.56 -4.04 -0.76
N ARG A 97 -1.90 -3.48 -1.79
CA ARG A 97 -1.49 -4.21 -3.02
C ARG A 97 -0.16 -3.66 -3.52
N CYS A 98 0.57 -4.40 -4.34
CA CYS A 98 1.75 -3.87 -5.01
C CYS A 98 1.31 -2.84 -6.07
N ASP A 99 1.99 -1.68 -6.12
CA ASP A 99 1.62 -0.53 -6.96
C ASP A 99 2.46 -0.41 -8.25
N GLY A 100 3.32 -1.39 -8.53
CA GLY A 100 4.24 -1.34 -9.67
C GLY A 100 5.39 -0.34 -9.53
N VAL A 101 5.53 0.31 -8.37
CA VAL A 101 6.60 1.30 -8.10
C VAL A 101 7.45 0.87 -6.92
N ARG A 102 6.83 0.57 -5.78
CA ARG A 102 7.52 0.11 -4.58
C ARG A 102 7.77 -1.38 -4.66
N ARG A 103 9.00 -1.75 -4.32
CA ARG A 103 9.52 -3.11 -4.43
C ARG A 103 9.47 -3.83 -3.08
N ASP A 104 9.75 -3.10 -2.03
CA ASP A 104 9.94 -3.58 -0.66
C ASP A 104 8.65 -3.65 0.16
N ALA A 105 7.59 -2.92 -0.24
CA ALA A 105 6.36 -2.84 0.54
C ALA A 105 5.10 -2.69 -0.33
N CYS A 106 3.99 -3.24 0.18
CA CYS A 106 2.66 -3.05 -0.39
C CYS A 106 2.15 -1.60 -0.21
N ALA A 107 1.30 -1.17 -1.13
CA ALA A 107 0.63 0.10 -1.16
C ALA A 107 -0.71 0.08 -0.44
N TRP A 108 -0.87 0.92 0.57
CA TRP A 108 -2.17 1.20 1.14
C TRP A 108 -2.91 2.23 0.28
N PRO A 109 -4.22 2.03 0.04
CA PRO A 109 -5.08 3.09 -0.48
C PRO A 109 -5.12 4.28 0.49
N ASP A 110 -5.11 5.49 -0.06
CA ASP A 110 -5.18 6.74 0.71
C ASP A 110 -6.62 7.08 1.17
N ASP A 111 -6.77 8.21 1.85
CA ASP A 111 -8.06 8.71 2.34
C ASP A 111 -9.00 9.22 1.24
N ALA A 112 -8.52 9.35 0.00
CA ALA A 112 -9.40 9.61 -1.14
C ALA A 112 -10.26 8.38 -1.48
N THR A 113 -9.81 7.18 -1.10
CA THR A 113 -10.48 5.90 -1.38
C THR A 113 -11.70 5.69 -0.47
N SER A 114 -12.90 5.66 -1.06
CA SER A 114 -14.15 5.36 -0.35
C SER A 114 -14.33 3.85 -0.17
N CYS A 115 -14.54 3.42 1.07
CA CYS A 115 -14.70 2.00 1.41
C CYS A 115 -16.13 1.66 1.87
N ALA A 116 -16.95 2.64 2.21
CA ALA A 116 -18.38 2.47 2.42
C ALA A 116 -19.13 3.74 2.02
N GLU A 117 -20.31 3.56 1.44
CA GLU A 117 -21.20 4.67 1.10
C GLU A 117 -21.84 5.28 2.36
N ARG A 118 -22.37 6.49 2.20
CA ARG A 118 -23.14 7.18 3.24
C ARG A 118 -24.40 6.36 3.55
N GLN A 119 -24.76 6.25 4.83
CA GLN A 119 -25.87 5.41 5.27
C GLN A 119 -26.50 5.89 6.58
N CYS A 120 -27.74 5.43 6.81
CA CYS A 120 -28.45 5.64 8.07
C CYS A 120 -28.21 4.48 9.03
N VAL A 121 -27.61 4.75 10.19
CA VAL A 121 -27.38 3.75 11.25
C VAL A 121 -27.98 4.25 12.55
N GLY A 122 -29.05 3.60 13.03
CA GLY A 122 -29.69 3.93 14.30
C GLY A 122 -30.21 5.38 14.37
N GLY A 123 -30.88 5.84 13.31
CA GLY A 123 -31.43 7.20 13.21
C GLY A 123 -30.39 8.31 13.04
N ALA A 124 -29.12 7.97 12.83
CA ALA A 124 -28.05 8.91 12.53
C ALA A 124 -27.54 8.74 11.10
N VAL A 125 -27.14 9.84 10.47
CA VAL A 125 -26.35 9.82 9.23
C VAL A 125 -24.91 9.49 9.59
N VAL A 126 -24.40 8.41 9.03
CA VAL A 126 -22.97 8.12 8.96
C VAL A 126 -22.52 8.52 7.56
N GLY A 127 -21.60 9.49 7.47
CA GLY A 127 -21.01 9.88 6.18
C GLY A 127 -20.25 8.73 5.52
N ALA A 128 -19.88 8.90 4.25
CA ALA A 128 -19.08 7.90 3.54
C ALA A 128 -17.76 7.63 4.30
N SER A 129 -17.44 6.35 4.46
CA SER A 129 -16.19 5.91 5.11
C SER A 129 -15.05 5.91 4.12
N ARG A 130 -13.85 6.20 4.62
CA ARG A 130 -12.62 6.32 3.82
C ARG A 130 -11.53 5.43 4.40
N CYS A 131 -10.62 4.97 3.55
CA CYS A 131 -9.43 4.27 4.03
C CYS A 131 -8.54 5.22 4.83
N ASP A 132 -7.85 4.71 5.84
CA ASP A 132 -6.95 5.50 6.69
C ASP A 132 -5.48 5.46 6.24
N GLY A 133 -5.17 4.82 5.13
CA GLY A 133 -3.78 4.57 4.70
C GLY A 133 -3.06 3.46 5.47
N ALA A 134 -3.75 2.75 6.37
CA ALA A 134 -3.22 1.64 7.17
C ALA A 134 -4.10 0.38 7.11
N GLY A 135 -5.14 0.39 6.26
CA GLY A 135 -6.00 -0.76 5.99
C GLY A 135 -7.34 -0.73 6.70
N ALA A 136 -7.61 0.28 7.52
CA ALA A 136 -8.90 0.43 8.17
C ALA A 136 -9.86 1.27 7.32
N CYS A 137 -11.11 0.82 7.25
CA CYS A 137 -12.21 1.62 6.72
C CYS A 137 -12.82 2.46 7.84
N VAL A 138 -12.48 3.75 7.90
CA VAL A 138 -12.85 4.62 9.01
C VAL A 138 -14.10 5.43 8.66
N ALA A 139 -15.13 5.27 9.50
CA ALA A 139 -16.36 6.04 9.42
C ALA A 139 -16.21 7.40 10.13
N PRO A 140 -16.79 8.48 9.59
CA PRO A 140 -16.85 9.76 10.31
C PRO A 140 -17.82 9.68 11.50
N ALA A 141 -17.73 10.67 12.39
CA ALA A 141 -18.65 10.78 13.53
C ALA A 141 -20.12 10.86 13.04
N PRO A 142 -21.03 10.05 13.62
CA PRO A 142 -22.43 10.03 13.19
C PRO A 142 -23.14 11.35 13.57
N LEU A 143 -23.87 11.91 12.61
CA LEU A 143 -24.78 13.05 12.85
C LEU A 143 -26.16 12.52 13.24
N ARG A 144 -26.59 12.80 14.47
CA ARG A 144 -27.92 12.38 14.96
C ARG A 144 -29.00 13.21 14.28
N CYS A 145 -30.02 12.54 13.74
CA CYS A 145 -31.16 13.20 13.14
C CYS A 145 -32.35 13.18 14.11
N GLU A 146 -32.94 14.33 14.38
CA GLU A 146 -34.06 14.45 15.33
C GLU A 146 -35.38 13.92 14.73
N ALA A 147 -35.61 14.15 13.44
CA ALA A 147 -36.85 13.76 12.75
C ALA A 147 -36.73 12.45 11.94
N GLY A 148 -35.57 11.78 12.03
CA GLY A 148 -35.29 10.53 11.31
C GLY A 148 -34.18 10.65 10.27
N CYS A 149 -33.75 9.51 9.74
CA CYS A 149 -32.73 9.40 8.71
C CYS A 149 -33.25 8.50 7.59
N GLU A 150 -33.25 9.01 6.36
CA GLU A 150 -33.68 8.29 5.17
C GLU A 150 -32.67 8.51 4.04
N ALA A 151 -32.33 7.45 3.31
CA ALA A 151 -31.36 7.49 2.19
C ALA A 151 -29.99 8.14 2.52
N GLY A 152 -29.55 8.05 3.78
CA GLY A 152 -28.29 8.65 4.23
C GLY A 152 -28.40 10.14 4.55
N GLU A 153 -29.60 10.72 4.60
CA GLU A 153 -29.82 12.13 4.89
C GLU A 153 -30.79 12.28 6.08
N CYS A 154 -30.63 13.36 6.85
CA CYS A 154 -31.57 13.65 7.93
C CYS A 154 -32.87 14.19 7.35
N THR A 155 -33.99 13.55 7.67
CA THR A 155 -35.31 14.04 7.32
C THR A 155 -35.66 15.26 8.19
N GLY A 156 -36.53 16.14 7.69
CA GLY A 156 -37.00 17.30 8.46
C GLY A 156 -35.96 18.40 8.72
N GLN A 157 -34.76 18.31 8.15
CA GLN A 157 -33.85 19.45 8.03
C GLN A 157 -34.45 20.45 7.04
N VAL A 158 -35.29 21.36 7.54
CA VAL A 158 -35.55 22.61 6.84
C VAL A 158 -34.17 23.26 6.64
N PRO A 159 -33.80 23.71 5.42
CA PRO A 159 -32.57 24.47 5.26
C PRO A 159 -32.67 25.63 6.23
N VAL A 160 -31.91 25.59 7.33
CA VAL A 160 -31.71 26.79 8.11
C VAL A 160 -31.05 27.75 7.12
N PRO A 161 -31.66 28.91 6.79
CA PRO A 161 -30.91 29.91 6.07
C PRO A 161 -29.64 30.14 6.89
N SER A 162 -28.50 30.28 6.23
CA SER A 162 -27.12 30.21 6.76
C SER A 162 -26.76 31.26 7.83
N GLY A 163 -27.67 31.59 8.74
CA GLY A 163 -27.58 32.61 9.77
C GLY A 163 -27.64 32.09 11.21
N CYS A 164 -27.68 30.77 11.44
CA CYS A 164 -27.42 30.23 12.79
C CYS A 164 -25.92 29.98 12.98
N SER A 165 -25.12 31.02 12.77
CA SER A 165 -23.91 31.20 13.56
C SER A 165 -24.35 31.85 14.86
N THR A 166 -23.99 31.26 15.99
CA THR A 166 -24.17 31.83 17.34
C THR A 166 -23.29 33.07 17.58
N ALA A 167 -23.06 33.88 16.54
CA ALA A 167 -22.29 35.12 16.59
C ALA A 167 -23.23 36.32 16.42
N GLY A 168 -23.74 36.83 17.55
CA GLY A 168 -24.28 38.18 17.66
C GLY A 168 -25.77 38.34 17.36
N GLY A 169 -26.62 38.05 18.34
CA GLY A 169 -28.03 38.45 18.30
C GLY A 169 -28.22 39.99 18.26
N PRO A 170 -29.41 40.48 17.87
CA PRO A 170 -29.72 41.89 17.61
C PRO A 170 -29.51 42.83 18.82
N LEU A 171 -29.35 42.28 20.02
CA LEU A 171 -29.03 43.04 21.24
C LEU A 171 -27.68 43.77 21.15
N ALA A 172 -26.69 43.24 20.43
CA ALA A 172 -25.39 43.90 20.29
C ALA A 172 -25.50 45.21 19.47
N LEU A 173 -26.34 45.22 18.43
CA LEU A 173 -26.61 46.39 17.60
C LEU A 173 -27.48 47.42 18.34
N VAL A 174 -28.45 46.97 19.14
CA VAL A 174 -29.27 47.84 19.99
C VAL A 174 -28.41 48.51 21.07
N LEU A 175 -27.49 47.77 21.71
CA LEU A 175 -26.58 48.34 22.72
C LEU A 175 -25.58 49.32 22.09
N ALA A 176 -25.05 49.02 20.90
CA ALA A 176 -24.16 49.92 20.17
C ALA A 176 -24.87 51.22 19.75
N LEU A 177 -26.11 51.13 19.25
CA LEU A 177 -26.93 52.31 18.91
C LEU A 177 -27.34 53.11 20.16
N TRP A 178 -27.62 52.43 21.28
CA TRP A 178 -27.94 53.08 22.54
C TRP A 178 -26.72 53.82 23.12
N LEU A 179 -25.54 53.20 23.11
CA LEU A 179 -24.28 53.82 23.52
C LEU A 179 -23.91 55.00 22.61
N ALA A 180 -24.07 54.87 21.29
CA ALA A 180 -23.83 55.95 20.34
C ALA A 180 -24.81 57.13 20.50
N ARG A 181 -26.08 56.88 20.86
CA ARG A 181 -27.06 57.93 21.18
C ARG A 181 -26.79 58.59 22.54
N ARG A 182 -26.26 57.86 23.52
CA ARG A 182 -25.91 58.41 24.84
C ARG A 182 -24.72 59.38 24.75
N GLN A 183 -23.71 59.06 23.94
CA GLN A 183 -22.53 59.91 23.73
C GLN A 183 -22.89 61.25 23.03
N ARG A 184 -23.86 61.26 22.13
CA ARG A 184 -24.31 62.49 21.43
C ARG A 184 -25.19 63.42 22.26
N ARG A 185 -25.69 62.97 23.42
CA ARG A 185 -26.48 63.80 24.34
C ARG A 185 -25.64 64.39 25.48
N ALA A 186 -24.34 64.05 25.53
CA ALA A 186 -23.39 64.52 26.53
C ALA A 186 -22.36 65.53 25.97
N ALA A 187 -22.53 65.95 24.71
CA ALA A 187 -21.84 67.08 24.08
C ALA A 187 -22.88 68.17 23.75
#